data_AF-A0A1C1D3I0-F1
#
_entry.id   AF-A0A1C1D3I0-F1
#
_cell.length_a   1.000
_cell.length_b   1.000
_cell.length_c   1.000
_cell.angle_alpha   90.00
_cell.angle_beta   90.00
_cell.angle_gamma   90.00
#
_symmetry.space_group_name_H-M   'P 1'
#
loop_
_entity.id
_entity.type
_entity.pdbx_description
1 polymer ?
#
loop_
_entity_poly.entity_id
_entity_poly.type
_entity_poly.pdbx_seq_one_letter_code
_entity_poly.pdbx_strand_id
1 'polypeptide(L)'
;MLMEPRSLQQPPTPHQLAPDTNMTQVLVGADQCDTAAHTHNHTFAHTQSTTLFDLPAELTSQITSQLGYHDAVSFRLTCRSARELIPFEKGLCVKRATLKASLLAAERADEERRGEIWQDAHTSGAAAALFPESAGPGGAPNEGNEGMTNLHNNRITRAERLNCYACLRTLPCSEFHAGQTKGLRSQGHKEHAKRFCIDCGWGKGIWARGSAAGRGAQCVVICRFCGGLNRRADPLFRRERVCSMACWPQGLAVPGDGHVAGLDQQGGVEDDQQQQDGRALVSSLPRGLLSRRAKCVRCWANDHTERRTWSERSELCMGCQVELGITAMTLDKLVGKAE
;
A
#
# COMPACT_ATOMS: atom_id res chain seq x y z
N MET A 1 0.72 -13.93 46.82
CA MET A 1 1.17 -12.56 47.06
C MET A 1 0.52 -11.68 46.00
N LEU A 2 -0.53 -10.96 46.41
CA LEU A 2 -1.42 -10.16 45.57
C LEU A 2 -1.04 -8.69 45.75
N MET A 3 -0.74 -7.98 44.66
CA MET A 3 -0.63 -6.53 44.62
C MET A 3 -1.38 -6.01 43.39
N GLU A 4 -2.19 -4.99 43.64
CA GLU A 4 -3.28 -4.43 42.83
C GLU A 4 -2.85 -3.69 41.54
N PRO A 5 -3.78 -3.48 40.59
CA PRO A 5 -3.53 -2.72 39.36
C PRO A 5 -3.78 -1.22 39.55
N ARG A 6 -2.87 -0.39 39.01
CA ARG A 6 -3.06 1.07 38.88
C ARG A 6 -3.67 1.45 37.54
N SER A 7 -4.63 2.37 37.65
CA SER A 7 -5.52 2.99 36.68
C SER A 7 -4.90 3.49 35.37
N LEU A 8 -5.61 3.22 34.27
CA LEU A 8 -5.39 3.77 32.92
C LEU A 8 -5.96 5.20 32.83
N GLN A 9 -5.10 6.17 32.50
CA GLN A 9 -5.51 7.47 31.97
C GLN A 9 -5.64 7.38 30.43
N GLN A 10 -6.71 7.95 29.91
CA GLN A 10 -7.10 7.97 28.50
C GLN A 10 -6.08 8.72 27.61
N PRO A 11 -5.87 8.28 26.34
CA PRO A 11 -5.11 9.04 25.37
C PRO A 11 -5.93 10.20 24.76
N PRO A 12 -5.30 11.35 24.43
CA PRO A 12 -5.95 12.48 23.78
C PRO A 12 -6.19 12.24 22.28
N THR A 13 -7.34 12.71 21.79
CA THR A 13 -7.75 12.78 20.38
C THR A 13 -6.79 13.59 19.51
N PRO A 14 -6.37 13.12 18.31
CA PRO A 14 -5.67 13.96 17.34
C PRO A 14 -6.62 14.53 16.27
N HIS A 15 -6.80 15.85 16.37
CA HIS A 15 -6.81 16.88 15.32
C HIS A 15 -7.36 16.63 13.90
N GLN A 16 -8.28 17.54 13.55
CA GLN A 16 -8.72 18.02 12.24
C GLN A 16 -7.67 17.94 11.10
N LEU A 17 -8.14 17.46 9.95
CA LEU A 17 -7.48 17.54 8.64
C LEU A 17 -7.32 19.00 8.19
N ALA A 18 -6.07 19.41 7.95
CA ALA A 18 -5.76 20.62 7.17
C ALA A 18 -5.98 20.37 5.66
N PRO A 19 -6.38 21.41 4.89
CA PRO A 19 -6.69 21.29 3.46
C PRO A 19 -5.44 21.05 2.61
N ASP A 20 -5.64 20.30 1.51
CA ASP A 20 -4.63 19.91 0.52
C ASP A 20 -3.86 21.11 -0.05
N THR A 21 -2.58 21.26 0.33
CA THR A 21 -1.67 22.19 -0.33
C THR A 21 -1.10 21.56 -1.60
N ASN A 22 -1.47 22.13 -2.74
CA ASN A 22 -0.98 21.80 -4.07
C ASN A 22 0.55 22.02 -4.15
N MET A 23 1.33 20.92 -4.21
CA MET A 23 2.79 20.92 -4.30
C MET A 23 3.35 21.37 -5.67
N THR A 24 2.53 21.83 -6.61
CA THR A 24 2.97 22.17 -7.98
C THR A 24 3.28 23.66 -8.21
N GLN A 25 3.34 24.50 -7.16
CA GLN A 25 3.69 25.93 -7.27
C GLN A 25 4.96 26.39 -6.53
N VAL A 26 5.80 25.48 -6.01
CA VAL A 26 6.98 25.86 -5.16
C VAL A 26 8.31 25.92 -5.93
N LEU A 27 8.32 26.18 -7.25
CA LEU A 27 9.55 26.22 -8.05
C LEU A 27 9.78 27.50 -8.87
N VAL A 28 9.04 28.58 -8.62
CA VAL A 28 9.26 29.89 -9.26
C VAL A 28 9.10 30.99 -8.21
N GLY A 29 10.17 31.35 -7.51
CA GLY A 29 10.10 32.43 -6.51
C GLY A 29 11.29 32.62 -5.56
N ALA A 30 12.50 32.19 -5.91
CA ALA A 30 13.68 32.33 -5.03
C ALA A 30 14.72 33.37 -5.48
N ASP A 31 14.43 34.20 -6.48
CA ASP A 31 15.44 35.11 -7.11
C ASP A 31 15.15 36.61 -6.97
N GLN A 32 14.30 37.06 -6.03
CA GLN A 32 14.02 38.48 -5.82
C GLN A 32 13.87 38.83 -4.34
N CYS A 33 14.98 38.93 -3.62
CA CYS A 33 15.07 39.60 -2.31
C CYS A 33 16.38 40.37 -2.23
N ASP A 34 16.54 41.39 -3.07
CA ASP A 34 17.58 42.41 -2.91
C ASP A 34 16.93 43.79 -3.10
N THR A 35 17.33 44.76 -2.28
CA THR A 35 16.98 46.19 -2.30
C THR A 35 15.61 46.62 -1.73
N ALA A 36 15.54 46.81 -0.41
CA ALA A 36 15.05 48.05 0.25
C ALA A 36 14.74 47.82 1.74
N ALA A 37 15.66 48.16 2.65
CA ALA A 37 15.30 48.45 4.05
C ALA A 37 16.37 49.34 4.71
N HIS A 38 16.06 50.63 4.73
CA HIS A 38 16.29 51.61 5.78
C HIS A 38 17.43 51.42 6.80
N THR A 39 18.33 52.40 6.72
CA THR A 39 19.27 52.88 7.73
C THR A 39 18.66 52.97 9.13
N HIS A 40 19.02 52.04 10.00
CA HIS A 40 19.02 52.23 11.45
C HIS A 40 20.39 51.79 11.98
N ASN A 41 21.23 52.78 12.32
CA ASN A 41 22.54 52.57 12.94
C ASN A 41 22.35 52.06 14.37
N HIS A 42 22.34 50.73 14.53
CA HIS A 42 22.64 50.08 15.80
C HIS A 42 23.95 49.33 15.66
N THR A 43 24.92 49.68 16.50
CA THR A 43 26.19 49.01 16.71
C THR A 43 25.94 47.62 17.30
N PHE A 44 25.51 46.66 16.47
CA PHE A 44 25.41 45.26 16.83
C PHE A 44 26.78 44.61 16.64
N ALA A 45 27.32 44.03 17.71
CA ALA A 45 28.44 43.11 17.63
C ALA A 45 28.15 42.06 16.54
N HIS A 46 29.08 41.92 15.61
CA HIS A 46 28.98 41.05 14.44
C HIS A 46 28.90 39.58 14.91
N THR A 47 27.72 39.10 15.30
CA THR A 47 27.45 37.67 15.41
C THR A 47 27.46 37.15 13.99
N GLN A 48 28.62 36.69 13.53
CA GLN A 48 28.74 35.95 12.29
C GLN A 48 27.80 34.75 12.40
N SER A 49 26.71 34.78 11.61
CA SER A 49 25.79 33.67 11.53
C SER A 49 26.52 32.51 10.87
N THR A 50 27.02 31.58 11.67
CA THR A 50 27.63 30.36 11.16
C THR A 50 26.55 29.51 10.49
N THR A 51 26.74 29.20 9.21
CA THR A 51 25.86 28.27 8.50
C THR A 51 26.35 26.84 8.70
N LEU A 52 25.49 25.86 8.39
CA LEU A 52 25.87 24.43 8.40
C LEU A 52 27.12 24.15 7.53
N PHE A 53 27.32 24.92 6.46
CA PHE A 53 28.42 24.75 5.52
C PHE A 53 29.73 25.38 6.00
N ASP A 54 29.69 26.21 7.05
CA ASP A 54 30.87 26.83 7.67
C ASP A 54 31.43 25.97 8.82
N LEU A 55 30.77 24.87 9.16
CA LEU A 55 31.24 23.95 10.20
C LEU A 55 32.49 23.17 9.73
N PRO A 56 33.42 22.84 10.65
CA PRO A 56 34.51 21.91 10.37
C PRO A 56 34.05 20.61 9.71
N ALA A 57 34.90 20.04 8.84
CA ALA A 57 34.59 18.85 8.05
C ALA A 57 34.20 17.64 8.93
N GLU A 58 34.77 17.54 10.13
CA GLU A 58 34.47 16.50 11.11
C GLU A 58 33.03 16.61 11.62
N LEU A 59 32.57 17.83 11.94
CA LEU A 59 31.21 18.06 12.42
C LEU A 59 30.19 17.86 11.30
N THR A 60 30.47 18.35 10.09
CA THR A 60 29.58 18.11 8.93
C THR A 60 29.51 16.63 8.58
N SER A 61 30.63 15.90 8.62
CA SER A 61 30.67 14.44 8.46
C SER A 61 29.87 13.73 9.54
N GLN A 62 30.03 14.11 10.81
CA GLN A 62 29.26 13.53 11.92
C GLN A 62 27.75 13.77 11.76
N ILE A 63 27.32 15.00 11.45
CA ILE A 63 25.91 15.36 11.23
C ILE A 63 25.34 14.56 10.06
N THR A 64 26.01 14.55 8.91
CA THR A 64 25.53 13.86 7.71
C THR A 64 25.58 12.32 7.83
N SER A 65 26.48 11.79 8.66
CA SER A 65 26.54 10.34 8.95
C SER A 65 25.27 9.83 9.64
N GLN A 66 24.63 10.66 10.48
CA GLN A 66 23.40 10.32 11.21
C GLN A 66 22.14 10.37 10.34
N LEU A 67 22.17 11.05 9.20
CA LEU A 67 21.02 11.13 8.30
C LEU A 67 20.66 9.75 7.74
N GLY A 68 19.39 9.38 7.82
CA GLY A 68 18.85 8.22 7.11
C GLY A 68 18.98 8.37 5.59
N TYR A 69 18.72 7.30 4.84
CA TYR A 69 18.77 7.37 3.38
C TYR A 69 17.81 8.43 2.81
N HIS A 70 16.56 8.49 3.30
CA HIS A 70 15.55 9.44 2.81
C HIS A 70 15.91 10.90 3.12
N ASP A 71 16.42 11.15 4.31
CA ASP A 71 16.84 12.49 4.73
C ASP A 71 18.09 12.92 3.98
N ALA A 72 19.03 12.01 3.75
CA ALA A 72 20.22 12.27 2.94
C ALA A 72 19.86 12.58 1.48
N VAL A 73 18.89 11.87 0.86
CA VAL A 73 18.38 12.21 -0.47
C VAL A 73 17.80 13.62 -0.46
N SER A 74 16.90 13.91 0.48
CA SER A 74 16.19 15.19 0.56
C SER A 74 17.16 16.35 0.79
N PHE A 75 18.11 16.18 1.70
CA PHE A 75 19.17 17.16 1.98
C PHE A 75 20.00 17.47 0.73
N ARG A 76 20.44 16.46 -0.03
CA ARG A 76 21.21 16.69 -1.28
C ARG A 76 20.45 17.45 -2.37
N LEU A 77 19.12 17.47 -2.31
CA LEU A 77 18.29 18.20 -3.26
C LEU A 77 18.13 19.69 -2.90
N THR A 78 18.51 20.10 -1.68
CA THR A 78 18.34 21.48 -1.21
C THR A 78 19.26 22.49 -1.90
N CYS A 79 20.55 22.18 -2.03
CA CYS A 79 21.53 23.04 -2.69
C CYS A 79 22.76 22.27 -3.17
N ARG A 80 23.64 22.95 -3.92
CA ARG A 80 24.90 22.36 -4.43
C ARG A 80 25.83 21.94 -3.30
N SER A 81 26.02 22.77 -2.27
CA SER A 81 26.91 22.48 -1.13
C SER A 81 26.47 21.23 -0.37
N ALA A 82 25.16 21.04 -0.17
CA ALA A 82 24.61 19.82 0.44
C ALA A 82 24.89 18.55 -0.40
N ARG A 83 24.93 18.68 -1.73
CA ARG A 83 25.28 17.58 -2.64
C ARG A 83 26.73 17.16 -2.53
N GLU A 84 27.62 18.09 -2.22
CA GLU A 84 29.07 17.86 -2.02
C GLU A 84 29.35 17.24 -0.64
N LEU A 85 28.64 17.66 0.40
CA LEU A 85 28.74 17.07 1.75
C LEU A 85 28.34 15.59 1.82
N ILE A 86 27.44 15.14 0.94
CA ILE A 86 27.04 13.73 0.86
C ILE A 86 27.33 13.20 -0.55
N PRO A 87 28.55 12.70 -0.81
CA PRO A 87 28.91 12.14 -2.11
C PRO A 87 27.98 10.99 -2.53
N PHE A 88 27.65 10.89 -3.82
CA PHE A 88 26.74 9.87 -4.33
C PHE A 88 27.26 8.45 -4.07
N GLU A 89 28.49 8.17 -4.49
CA GLU A 89 29.06 6.81 -4.43
C GLU A 89 29.40 6.39 -2.99
N LYS A 90 30.13 7.24 -2.25
CA LYS A 90 30.64 6.89 -0.92
C LYS A 90 29.59 7.05 0.19
N GLY A 91 28.65 7.98 0.04
CA GLY A 91 27.63 8.26 1.05
C GLY A 91 26.28 7.64 0.70
N LEU A 92 25.68 8.09 -0.40
CA LEU A 92 24.29 7.76 -0.71
C LEU A 92 24.09 6.30 -1.13
N CYS A 93 24.97 5.73 -1.97
CA CYS A 93 24.90 4.33 -2.36
C CYS A 93 25.08 3.38 -1.17
N VAL A 94 25.99 3.69 -0.25
CA VAL A 94 26.19 2.92 0.98
C VAL A 94 24.93 2.96 1.84
N LYS A 95 24.38 4.14 2.14
CA LYS A 95 23.12 4.28 2.89
C LYS A 95 21.96 3.54 2.22
N ARG A 96 21.87 3.59 0.89
CA ARG A 96 20.87 2.84 0.10
C ARG A 96 21.01 1.33 0.24
N ALA A 97 22.23 0.82 0.12
CA ALA A 97 22.53 -0.61 0.24
C ALA A 97 22.25 -1.11 1.67
N THR A 98 22.67 -0.37 2.69
CA THR A 98 22.39 -0.66 4.10
C THR A 98 20.90 -0.69 4.38
N LEU A 99 20.14 0.31 3.92
CA LEU A 99 18.68 0.32 4.11
C LEU A 99 18.00 -0.84 3.38
N LYS A 100 18.41 -1.15 2.14
CA LYS A 100 17.88 -2.30 1.40
C LYS A 100 18.16 -3.62 2.14
N ALA A 101 19.37 -3.81 2.65
CA ALA A 101 19.75 -5.00 3.42
C ALA A 101 18.93 -5.13 4.71
N SER A 102 18.74 -4.02 5.43
CA SER A 102 17.91 -3.97 6.64
C SER A 102 16.45 -4.34 6.34
N LEU A 103 15.85 -3.82 5.26
CA LEU A 103 14.48 -4.16 4.86
C LEU A 103 14.33 -5.64 4.49
N LEU A 104 15.33 -6.22 3.80
CA LEU A 104 15.33 -7.66 3.49
C LEU A 104 15.46 -8.53 4.75
N ALA A 105 16.29 -8.12 5.71
CA ALA A 105 16.42 -8.82 6.99
C ALA A 105 15.15 -8.74 7.82
N ALA A 106 14.53 -7.56 7.92
CA ALA A 106 13.28 -7.36 8.62
C ALA A 106 12.12 -8.18 8.01
N GLU A 107 12.11 -8.32 6.69
CA GLU A 107 11.11 -9.15 6.00
C GLU A 107 11.27 -10.64 6.27
N ARG A 108 12.51 -11.15 6.26
CA ARG A 108 12.77 -12.55 6.65
C ARG A 108 12.33 -12.82 8.10
N ALA A 109 12.69 -11.93 9.02
CA ALA A 109 12.26 -12.05 10.41
C ALA A 109 10.73 -11.99 10.55
N ASP A 110 10.03 -11.22 9.70
CA ASP A 110 8.56 -11.18 9.69
C ASP A 110 7.93 -12.45 9.12
N GLU A 111 8.53 -13.00 8.08
CA GLU A 111 8.14 -14.28 7.50
C GLU A 111 8.32 -15.44 8.49
N GLU A 112 9.45 -15.50 9.20
CA GLU A 112 9.73 -16.47 10.27
C GLU A 112 8.67 -16.38 11.38
N ARG A 113 8.40 -15.18 11.90
CA ARG A 113 7.33 -14.96 12.91
C ARG A 113 5.96 -15.43 12.40
N ARG A 114 5.61 -15.15 11.14
CA ARG A 114 4.35 -15.61 10.55
C ARG A 114 4.31 -17.14 10.41
N GLY A 115 5.45 -17.77 10.14
CA GLY A 115 5.60 -19.22 10.13
C GLY A 115 5.37 -19.84 11.51
N GLU A 116 5.95 -19.26 12.55
CA GLU A 116 5.75 -19.67 13.95
C GLU A 116 4.29 -19.55 14.36
N ILE A 117 3.64 -18.39 14.12
CA ILE A 117 2.21 -18.19 14.41
C ILE A 117 1.34 -19.23 13.68
N TRP A 118 1.68 -19.54 12.43
CA TRP A 118 0.95 -20.55 11.66
C TRP A 118 1.15 -21.96 12.25
N GLN A 119 2.38 -22.31 12.62
CA GLN A 119 2.70 -23.59 13.23
C GLN A 119 2.04 -23.74 14.61
N ASP A 120 2.04 -22.69 15.44
CA ASP A 120 1.37 -22.65 16.73
C ASP A 120 -0.15 -22.78 16.57
N ALA A 121 -0.74 -22.07 15.61
CA ALA A 121 -2.17 -22.20 15.31
C ALA A 121 -2.51 -23.65 14.89
N HIS A 122 -1.64 -24.29 14.10
CA HIS A 122 -1.85 -25.65 13.62
C HIS A 122 -1.68 -26.70 14.74
N THR A 123 -0.66 -26.57 15.59
CA THR A 123 -0.33 -27.53 16.65
C THR A 123 -1.23 -27.42 17.89
N SER A 124 -1.64 -26.19 18.26
CA SER A 124 -2.45 -25.96 19.47
C SER A 124 -3.91 -26.41 19.38
N GLY A 125 -4.33 -27.01 18.26
CA GLY A 125 -5.75 -27.27 17.98
C GLY A 125 -6.60 -26.00 17.84
N ALA A 126 -6.02 -24.81 18.05
CA ALA A 126 -6.71 -23.54 17.87
C ALA A 126 -7.13 -23.33 16.40
N ALA A 127 -6.37 -23.83 15.42
CA ALA A 127 -6.80 -23.83 14.02
C ALA A 127 -8.05 -24.71 13.81
N ALA A 128 -8.18 -25.84 14.50
CA ALA A 128 -9.39 -26.65 14.46
C ALA A 128 -10.59 -25.92 15.09
N ALA A 129 -10.35 -25.18 16.18
CA ALA A 129 -11.38 -24.36 16.84
C ALA A 129 -11.78 -23.12 16.00
N LEU A 130 -10.85 -22.50 15.29
CA LEU A 130 -11.08 -21.33 14.43
C LEU A 130 -11.71 -21.69 13.09
N PHE A 131 -11.55 -22.94 12.62
CA PHE A 131 -12.07 -23.41 11.33
C PHE A 131 -12.75 -24.79 11.43
N PRO A 132 -13.83 -24.91 12.23
CA PRO A 132 -14.43 -26.20 12.59
C PRO A 132 -14.92 -27.01 11.38
N GLU A 133 -15.53 -26.38 10.35
CA GLU A 133 -16.04 -27.17 9.21
C GLU A 133 -15.00 -27.47 8.11
N SER A 134 -13.70 -27.23 8.35
CA SER A 134 -12.66 -27.90 7.54
C SER A 134 -12.50 -29.35 7.97
N ALA A 135 -12.85 -29.66 9.23
CA ALA A 135 -13.04 -30.99 9.76
C ALA A 135 -14.52 -31.36 9.57
N GLY A 136 -14.90 -31.74 8.34
CA GLY A 136 -16.24 -32.25 8.08
C GLY A 136 -16.57 -33.42 9.02
N PRO A 137 -17.80 -33.52 9.54
CA PRO A 137 -18.21 -34.62 10.41
C PRO A 137 -18.18 -35.92 9.60
N GLY A 138 -17.18 -36.77 9.85
CA GLY A 138 -17.05 -38.09 9.21
C GLY A 138 -15.96 -38.23 8.15
N GLY A 139 -15.12 -37.22 7.93
CA GLY A 139 -13.90 -37.40 7.13
C GLY A 139 -12.84 -38.11 7.97
N ALA A 140 -12.63 -39.41 7.75
CA ALA A 140 -11.49 -40.12 8.30
C ALA A 140 -10.19 -39.34 8.00
N PRO A 141 -9.19 -39.35 8.89
CA PRO A 141 -7.91 -38.69 8.68
C PRO A 141 -7.21 -39.41 7.53
N ASN A 142 -7.52 -39.04 6.29
CA ASN A 142 -6.67 -39.41 5.17
C ASN A 142 -5.38 -38.64 5.38
N GLU A 143 -4.34 -39.37 5.76
CA GLU A 143 -2.95 -38.94 6.04
C GLU A 143 -2.24 -38.23 4.86
N GLY A 144 -3.00 -37.78 3.85
CA GLY A 144 -2.50 -37.05 2.68
C GLY A 144 -3.31 -35.80 2.33
N ASN A 145 -4.24 -35.34 3.18
CA ASN A 145 -5.02 -34.14 2.87
C ASN A 145 -4.28 -32.87 3.33
N GLU A 146 -3.28 -32.45 2.55
CA GLU A 146 -2.71 -31.08 2.50
C GLU A 146 -3.76 -29.99 2.15
N GLY A 147 -5.05 -30.32 2.27
CA GLY A 147 -6.21 -29.53 1.88
C GLY A 147 -6.55 -28.37 2.80
N MET A 148 -5.64 -27.94 3.68
CA MET A 148 -5.69 -26.58 4.21
C MET A 148 -5.44 -25.64 3.03
N THR A 149 -6.53 -25.28 2.32
CA THR A 149 -6.44 -24.59 1.04
C THR A 149 -5.51 -23.39 1.14
N ASN A 150 -4.70 -23.15 0.09
CA ASN A 150 -3.76 -22.02 -0.05
C ASN A 150 -4.36 -20.67 0.43
N LEU A 151 -5.69 -20.54 0.41
CA LEU A 151 -6.43 -19.39 0.93
C LEU A 151 -6.32 -19.19 2.46
N HIS A 152 -6.36 -20.24 3.28
CA HIS A 152 -6.19 -20.14 4.74
C HIS A 152 -4.77 -19.80 5.12
N ASN A 153 -3.79 -20.43 4.44
CA ASN A 153 -2.39 -20.07 4.57
C ASN A 153 -2.23 -18.58 4.28
N ASN A 154 -2.75 -18.08 3.15
CA ASN A 154 -2.69 -16.66 2.83
C ASN A 154 -3.45 -15.73 3.77
N ARG A 155 -4.36 -16.20 4.63
CA ARG A 155 -5.07 -15.37 5.61
C ARG A 155 -4.28 -15.25 6.91
N ILE A 156 -3.80 -16.38 7.44
CA ILE A 156 -3.03 -16.43 8.68
C ILE A 156 -1.63 -15.86 8.46
N THR A 157 -1.01 -16.19 7.32
CA THR A 157 0.35 -15.76 7.00
C THR A 157 0.39 -14.52 6.11
N ARG A 158 -0.67 -13.72 6.02
CA ARG A 158 -0.61 -12.50 5.20
C ARG A 158 0.25 -11.43 5.87
N ALA A 159 1.23 -10.90 5.15
CA ALA A 159 1.89 -9.68 5.58
C ALA A 159 0.90 -8.49 5.52
N GLU A 160 0.76 -7.73 6.60
CA GLU A 160 -0.03 -6.49 6.60
C GLU A 160 0.69 -5.37 5.84
N ARG A 161 2.02 -5.37 5.91
CA ARG A 161 2.91 -4.39 5.31
C ARG A 161 3.95 -5.10 4.45
N LEU A 162 4.34 -4.48 3.34
CA LEU A 162 5.36 -4.98 2.43
C LEU A 162 6.42 -3.92 2.17
N ASN A 163 7.61 -4.36 1.79
CA ASN A 163 8.69 -3.47 1.41
C ASN A 163 8.65 -3.13 -0.08
N CYS A 164 8.69 -1.83 -0.39
CA CYS A 164 8.96 -1.33 -1.74
C CYS A 164 10.47 -1.17 -1.90
N TYR A 165 11.10 -1.96 -2.77
CA TYR A 165 12.55 -1.89 -2.98
C TYR A 165 12.99 -0.82 -3.98
N ALA A 166 12.02 -0.12 -4.59
CA ALA A 166 12.29 1.05 -5.41
C ALA A 166 12.47 2.31 -4.54
N CYS A 167 11.51 2.63 -3.66
CA CYS A 167 11.61 3.75 -2.72
C CYS A 167 12.13 3.37 -1.35
N LEU A 168 12.49 2.11 -1.07
CA LEU A 168 13.02 1.65 0.22
C LEU A 168 12.15 2.08 1.42
N ARG A 169 10.84 1.81 1.33
CA ARG A 169 9.87 2.05 2.40
C ARG A 169 9.03 0.81 2.67
N THR A 170 8.68 0.60 3.93
CA THR A 170 7.68 -0.40 4.36
C THR A 170 6.30 0.24 4.34
N LEU A 171 5.43 -0.23 3.44
CA LEU A 171 4.12 0.37 3.16
C LEU A 171 3.01 -0.66 3.39
N PRO A 172 1.77 -0.23 3.68
CA PRO A 172 0.63 -1.15 3.74
C PRO A 172 0.44 -1.94 2.44
N CYS A 173 -0.08 -3.15 2.53
CA CYS A 173 -0.38 -3.98 1.35
C CYS A 173 -1.26 -3.28 0.29
N SER A 174 -2.11 -2.33 0.69
CA SER A 174 -2.95 -1.53 -0.21
C SER A 174 -2.16 -0.66 -1.20
N GLU A 175 -0.90 -0.34 -0.89
CA GLU A 175 -0.02 0.48 -1.71
C GLU A 175 0.72 -0.34 -2.79
N PHE A 176 0.43 -1.63 -2.91
CA PHE A 176 1.04 -2.53 -3.88
C PHE A 176 0.00 -3.08 -4.85
N HIS A 177 0.46 -3.43 -6.05
CA HIS A 177 -0.41 -4.11 -7.00
C HIS A 177 -0.84 -5.48 -6.47
N ALA A 178 -2.09 -5.89 -6.76
CA ALA A 178 -2.63 -7.15 -6.26
C ALA A 178 -1.79 -8.38 -6.63
N GLY A 179 -1.12 -8.36 -7.79
CA GLY A 179 -0.19 -9.41 -8.22
C GLY A 179 1.14 -9.43 -7.47
N GLN A 180 1.50 -8.37 -6.74
CA GLN A 180 2.67 -8.33 -5.84
C GLN A 180 2.32 -8.70 -4.40
N THR A 181 1.04 -8.62 -4.02
CA THR A 181 0.55 -8.92 -2.66
C THR A 181 0.06 -10.35 -2.48
N LYS A 182 0.10 -11.17 -3.53
CA LYS A 182 -0.51 -12.51 -3.55
C LYS A 182 0.51 -13.57 -3.92
N GLY A 183 0.22 -14.80 -3.49
CA GLY A 183 0.97 -16.00 -3.84
C GLY A 183 2.41 -15.97 -3.35
N LEU A 184 3.30 -16.55 -4.14
CA LEU A 184 4.72 -16.70 -3.79
C LEU A 184 5.41 -15.34 -3.51
N ARG A 185 5.00 -14.26 -4.20
CA ARG A 185 5.62 -12.93 -4.02
C ARG A 185 5.34 -12.29 -2.66
N SER A 186 4.24 -12.68 -1.98
CA SER A 186 3.94 -12.25 -0.60
C SER A 186 4.58 -13.13 0.47
N GLN A 187 5.09 -14.30 0.09
CA GLN A 187 5.70 -15.29 0.97
C GLN A 187 7.23 -15.35 0.76
N GLY A 188 7.89 -14.19 0.69
CA GLY A 188 9.37 -14.17 0.66
C GLY A 188 10.06 -14.87 -0.52
N HIS A 189 9.34 -15.29 -1.57
CA HIS A 189 9.95 -15.99 -2.71
C HIS A 189 11.05 -15.16 -3.37
N LYS A 190 11.96 -15.78 -4.15
CA LYS A 190 13.13 -15.16 -4.82
C LYS A 190 12.88 -13.80 -5.50
N GLU A 191 11.64 -13.51 -5.88
CA GLU A 191 11.23 -12.26 -6.53
C GLU A 191 10.77 -11.14 -5.57
N HIS A 192 10.66 -11.38 -4.27
CA HIS A 192 10.21 -10.39 -3.30
C HIS A 192 11.07 -9.12 -3.34
N ALA A 193 12.38 -9.30 -3.52
CA ALA A 193 13.37 -8.22 -3.66
C ALA A 193 13.14 -7.30 -4.88
N LYS A 194 12.26 -7.69 -5.82
CA LYS A 194 11.88 -6.89 -7.00
C LYS A 194 10.56 -6.12 -6.81
N ARG A 195 9.87 -6.25 -5.66
CA ARG A 195 8.59 -5.55 -5.42
C ARG A 195 8.75 -4.03 -5.37
N PHE A 196 7.70 -3.34 -5.80
CA PHE A 196 7.61 -1.88 -5.81
C PHE A 196 6.18 -1.42 -5.55
N CYS A 197 6.00 -0.32 -4.83
CA CYS A 197 4.67 0.26 -4.62
C CYS A 197 4.10 0.82 -5.92
N ILE A 198 2.79 1.09 -5.91
CA ILE A 198 2.06 1.64 -7.07
C ILE A 198 2.72 2.93 -7.56
N ASP A 199 3.10 3.86 -6.65
CA ASP A 199 3.74 5.13 -7.05
C ASP A 199 5.08 4.91 -7.74
N CYS A 200 5.91 4.01 -7.21
CA CYS A 200 7.20 3.70 -7.83
C CYS A 200 7.04 3.02 -9.17
N GLY A 201 6.03 2.15 -9.32
CA GLY A 201 5.72 1.55 -10.60
C GLY A 201 5.27 2.59 -11.62
N TRP A 202 4.38 3.50 -11.21
CA TRP A 202 3.89 4.59 -12.04
C TRP A 202 5.01 5.56 -12.44
N GLY A 203 5.80 6.05 -11.47
CA GLY A 203 6.91 6.97 -11.73
C GLY A 203 8.03 6.37 -12.58
N LYS A 204 8.16 5.04 -12.61
CA LYS A 204 9.08 4.32 -13.51
C LYS A 204 8.48 4.02 -14.89
N GLY A 205 7.22 4.36 -15.16
CA GLY A 205 6.56 4.05 -16.42
C GLY A 205 6.29 2.55 -16.64
N ILE A 206 6.28 1.73 -15.57
CA ILE A 206 6.00 0.28 -15.70
C ILE A 206 4.57 0.03 -16.18
N TRP A 207 3.67 0.98 -15.91
CA TRP A 207 2.28 0.87 -16.24
C TRP A 207 1.95 1.76 -17.45
N ALA A 208 1.32 1.18 -18.47
CA ALA A 208 0.85 1.93 -19.61
C ALA A 208 -0.25 2.92 -19.21
N ARG A 209 -0.35 4.05 -19.93
CA ARG A 209 -1.46 5.00 -19.78
C ARG A 209 -2.79 4.27 -20.03
N GLY A 210 -3.79 4.54 -19.20
CA GLY A 210 -5.08 3.86 -19.24
C GLY A 210 -5.13 2.55 -18.44
N SER A 211 -4.01 2.11 -17.85
CA SER A 211 -4.00 0.96 -16.96
C SER A 211 -4.68 1.26 -15.63
N ALA A 212 -5.15 0.20 -14.97
CA ALA A 212 -5.59 0.26 -13.59
C ALA A 212 -4.81 -0.74 -12.75
N ALA A 213 -4.39 -0.31 -11.57
CA ALA A 213 -3.64 -1.08 -10.60
C ALA A 213 -4.42 -1.15 -9.28
N GLY A 214 -4.28 -2.23 -8.52
CA GLY A 214 -4.81 -2.32 -7.14
C GLY A 214 -5.94 -3.34 -6.99
N ARG A 215 -6.65 -3.29 -5.87
CA ARG A 215 -7.66 -4.29 -5.50
C ARG A 215 -8.96 -3.62 -5.03
N GLY A 216 -10.08 -4.01 -5.66
CA GLY A 216 -11.43 -3.63 -5.21
C GLY A 216 -11.63 -2.12 -5.15
N ALA A 217 -12.01 -1.62 -3.97
CA ALA A 217 -12.28 -0.20 -3.75
C ALA A 217 -11.02 0.69 -3.87
N GLN A 218 -9.83 0.13 -3.66
CA GLN A 218 -8.54 0.84 -3.76
C GLN A 218 -7.91 0.67 -5.16
N CYS A 219 -8.74 0.59 -6.19
CA CYS A 219 -8.25 0.55 -7.55
C CYS A 219 -7.76 1.95 -7.95
N VAL A 220 -6.46 2.03 -8.22
CA VAL A 220 -5.76 3.21 -8.72
C VAL A 220 -5.78 3.18 -10.25
N VAL A 221 -6.06 4.32 -10.87
CA VAL A 221 -6.10 4.44 -12.33
C VAL A 221 -5.03 5.39 -12.81
N ILE A 222 -4.36 4.99 -13.88
CA ILE A 222 -3.39 5.82 -14.57
C ILE A 222 -4.12 6.42 -15.77
N CYS A 223 -4.30 7.73 -15.74
CA CYS A 223 -5.08 8.43 -16.74
C CYS A 223 -4.54 8.15 -18.15
N ARG A 224 -5.41 7.75 -19.06
CA ARG A 224 -5.04 7.54 -20.47
C ARG A 224 -4.51 8.80 -21.17
N PHE A 225 -4.95 9.98 -20.74
CA PHE A 225 -4.58 11.26 -21.36
C PHE A 225 -3.35 11.90 -20.71
N CYS A 226 -3.49 12.38 -19.46
CA CYS A 226 -2.40 13.09 -18.79
C CYS A 226 -1.34 12.16 -18.17
N GLY A 227 -1.59 10.85 -18.11
CA GLY A 227 -0.71 9.90 -17.43
C GLY A 227 -0.70 10.02 -15.90
N GLY A 228 -1.49 10.92 -15.30
CA GLY A 228 -1.55 11.10 -13.85
C GLY A 228 -2.16 9.90 -13.12
N LEU A 229 -1.71 9.69 -11.86
CA LEU A 229 -2.17 8.62 -10.98
C LEU A 229 -3.37 9.09 -10.13
N ASN A 230 -4.53 8.45 -10.25
CA ASN A 230 -5.68 8.72 -9.38
C ASN A 230 -5.99 7.52 -8.47
N ARG A 231 -5.80 7.72 -7.16
CA ARG A 231 -6.07 6.72 -6.10
C ARG A 231 -7.53 6.66 -5.64
N ARG A 232 -8.28 7.73 -5.87
CA ARG A 232 -9.67 7.92 -5.46
C ARG A 232 -10.57 8.12 -6.67
N ALA A 233 -10.29 7.40 -7.75
CA ALA A 233 -11.08 7.52 -8.96
C ALA A 233 -12.51 7.06 -8.66
N ASP A 234 -13.47 7.95 -8.92
CA ASP A 234 -14.89 7.61 -8.96
C ASP A 234 -15.08 6.35 -9.84
N PRO A 235 -15.98 5.41 -9.49
CA PRO A 235 -16.30 4.27 -10.35
C PRO A 235 -16.46 4.63 -11.84
N LEU A 236 -17.04 5.79 -12.15
CA LEU A 236 -17.16 6.30 -13.51
C LEU A 236 -15.78 6.56 -14.14
N PHE A 237 -14.92 7.33 -13.48
CA PHE A 237 -13.56 7.60 -13.96
C PHE A 237 -12.72 6.33 -14.08
N ARG A 238 -12.98 5.34 -13.22
CA ARG A 238 -12.33 4.02 -13.31
C ARG A 238 -12.72 3.22 -14.52
N ARG A 239 -14.01 3.21 -14.86
CA ARG A 239 -14.52 2.57 -16.08
C ARG A 239 -13.84 3.14 -17.32
N GLU A 240 -13.58 4.43 -17.30
CA GLU A 240 -13.18 5.20 -18.49
C GLU A 240 -11.69 5.55 -18.49
N ARG A 241 -10.96 5.02 -17.50
CA ARG A 241 -9.51 5.09 -17.38
C ARG A 241 -8.97 6.53 -17.38
N VAL A 242 -9.67 7.44 -16.72
CA VAL A 242 -9.25 8.85 -16.55
C VAL A 242 -9.03 9.21 -15.09
N CYS A 243 -8.20 10.21 -14.83
CA CYS A 243 -7.96 10.67 -13.44
C CYS A 243 -8.98 11.69 -12.95
N SER A 244 -9.72 12.38 -13.81
CA SER A 244 -10.62 13.44 -13.38
C SER A 244 -11.64 13.76 -14.47
N MET A 245 -12.67 14.50 -14.09
CA MET A 245 -13.64 15.06 -15.03
C MET A 245 -12.97 15.99 -16.05
N ALA A 246 -11.88 16.68 -15.70
CA ALA A 246 -11.14 17.52 -16.66
C ALA A 246 -10.46 16.71 -17.78
N CYS A 247 -10.05 15.47 -17.48
CA CYS A 247 -9.50 14.55 -18.48
C CYS A 247 -10.58 13.78 -19.26
N TRP A 248 -11.83 13.80 -18.81
CA TRP A 248 -12.91 13.02 -19.43
C TRP A 248 -13.29 13.51 -20.84
N PRO A 249 -13.56 14.82 -21.08
CA PRO A 249 -13.93 15.33 -22.40
C PRO A 249 -12.89 15.04 -23.48
N GLN A 250 -11.61 14.97 -23.11
CA GLN A 250 -10.53 14.68 -24.06
C GLN A 250 -10.70 13.31 -24.74
N GLY A 251 -11.43 12.38 -24.11
CA GLY A 251 -11.75 11.08 -24.70
C GLY A 251 -12.97 11.05 -25.60
N LEU A 252 -13.85 12.05 -25.49
CA LEU A 252 -15.01 12.19 -26.37
C LEU A 252 -14.63 12.93 -27.66
N ALA A 253 -13.59 13.76 -27.61
CA ALA A 253 -13.12 14.55 -28.75
C ALA A 253 -12.23 13.77 -29.73
N VAL A 254 -11.83 12.53 -29.44
CA VAL A 254 -11.07 11.69 -30.38
C VAL A 254 -12.04 10.78 -31.13
N PRO A 255 -12.35 11.05 -32.41
CA PRO A 255 -13.24 10.22 -33.19
C PRO A 255 -12.55 8.89 -33.52
N GLY A 256 -13.02 7.82 -32.89
CA GLY A 256 -13.32 6.48 -33.43
C GLY A 256 -12.42 5.70 -34.41
N ASP A 257 -11.46 6.27 -35.15
CA ASP A 257 -10.88 5.59 -36.34
C ASP A 257 -9.36 5.39 -36.31
N GLY A 258 -8.70 5.65 -35.19
CA GLY A 258 -7.27 5.41 -35.04
C GLY A 258 -6.96 4.00 -34.56
N HIS A 259 -6.81 3.06 -35.48
CA HIS A 259 -6.05 1.83 -35.29
C HIS A 259 -4.80 2.15 -34.46
N VAL A 260 -4.69 1.62 -33.23
CA VAL A 260 -3.45 1.71 -32.43
C VAL A 260 -2.47 0.72 -33.06
N ALA A 261 -1.99 1.06 -34.25
CA ALA A 261 -0.84 0.47 -34.91
C ALA A 261 0.34 1.41 -34.66
N GLY A 262 1.44 0.89 -34.13
CA GLY A 262 2.72 1.60 -34.12
C GLY A 262 3.12 2.27 -32.80
N LEU A 263 3.13 1.49 -31.71
CA LEU A 263 4.22 1.60 -30.73
C LEU A 263 4.83 0.20 -30.58
N ASP A 264 5.52 -0.23 -31.65
CA ASP A 264 6.60 -1.20 -31.53
C ASP A 264 7.68 -0.59 -30.62
N GLN A 265 7.70 -1.02 -29.36
CA GLN A 265 8.93 -1.07 -28.59
C GLN A 265 9.28 -2.54 -28.42
N GLN A 266 10.24 -2.97 -29.25
CA GLN A 266 11.03 -4.17 -29.07
C GLN A 266 11.54 -4.25 -27.62
N GLY A 267 11.26 -5.37 -26.98
CA GLY A 267 11.75 -5.70 -25.64
C GLY A 267 11.23 -7.07 -25.23
N GLY A 268 11.70 -8.10 -25.92
CA GLY A 268 11.31 -9.49 -25.68
C GLY A 268 11.67 -9.94 -24.25
N VAL A 269 10.65 -10.41 -23.53
CA VAL A 269 10.76 -11.45 -22.51
C VAL A 269 9.47 -12.26 -22.60
N GLU A 270 9.58 -13.46 -23.17
CA GLU A 270 8.61 -14.55 -23.10
C GLU A 270 8.41 -14.94 -21.62
N ASP A 271 7.18 -15.04 -21.13
CA ASP A 271 6.55 -16.36 -20.91
C ASP A 271 5.17 -16.27 -20.22
N ASP A 272 4.28 -17.03 -20.84
CA ASP A 272 3.10 -17.77 -20.41
C ASP A 272 1.77 -17.19 -19.85
N GLN A 273 0.75 -17.50 -20.67
CA GLN A 273 -0.61 -17.97 -20.38
C GLN A 273 -1.71 -16.99 -19.95
N GLN A 274 -2.34 -16.45 -21.00
CA GLN A 274 -3.73 -16.01 -21.05
C GLN A 274 -4.52 -17.02 -21.91
N GLN A 275 -5.48 -17.75 -21.33
CA GLN A 275 -6.42 -18.59 -22.08
C GLN A 275 -7.85 -18.05 -21.90
N GLN A 276 -8.41 -17.55 -23.00
CA GLN A 276 -9.86 -17.42 -23.24
C GLN A 276 -10.18 -18.36 -24.41
N ASP A 277 -11.23 -19.19 -24.29
CA ASP A 277 -12.29 -19.32 -25.30
C ASP A 277 -13.26 -20.46 -24.96
N GLY A 278 -14.53 -20.26 -25.33
CA GLY A 278 -15.55 -21.32 -25.32
C GLY A 278 -16.97 -20.86 -24.97
N ARG A 279 -17.67 -20.23 -25.93
CA ARG A 279 -19.13 -20.00 -25.91
C ARG A 279 -19.87 -21.33 -26.12
N ALA A 280 -20.89 -21.61 -25.32
CA ALA A 280 -22.02 -22.46 -25.69
C ALA A 280 -23.30 -22.00 -24.97
N LEU A 281 -24.43 -22.05 -25.68
CA LEU A 281 -25.72 -21.43 -25.37
C LEU A 281 -26.74 -22.54 -25.09
N VAL A 282 -27.29 -22.65 -23.87
CA VAL A 282 -28.46 -23.52 -23.58
C VAL A 282 -29.35 -22.87 -22.51
N SER A 283 -30.65 -22.84 -22.81
CA SER A 283 -31.75 -22.18 -22.09
C SER A 283 -32.26 -22.90 -20.84
N SER A 284 -32.75 -22.06 -19.92
CA SER A 284 -33.95 -22.16 -19.05
C SER A 284 -34.16 -23.35 -18.11
N LEU A 285 -33.98 -23.13 -16.80
CA LEU A 285 -34.96 -23.46 -15.73
C LEU A 285 -34.55 -22.81 -14.38
N PRO A 286 -35.50 -22.39 -13.50
CA PRO A 286 -35.22 -21.53 -12.34
C PRO A 286 -35.16 -22.31 -11.02
N ARG A 287 -34.07 -22.18 -10.25
CA ARG A 287 -34.02 -22.26 -8.77
C ARG A 287 -32.57 -22.19 -8.25
N GLY A 288 -32.23 -21.09 -7.58
CA GLY A 288 -31.51 -21.14 -6.30
C GLY A 288 -29.99 -21.40 -6.22
N LEU A 289 -29.21 -21.37 -7.31
CA LEU A 289 -27.75 -21.56 -7.22
C LEU A 289 -26.99 -20.39 -7.85
N LEU A 290 -26.50 -19.50 -6.99
CA LEU A 290 -25.63 -18.39 -7.40
C LEU A 290 -24.32 -18.94 -7.98
N SER A 291 -24.09 -18.56 -9.23
CA SER A 291 -22.93 -18.86 -10.07
C SER A 291 -21.59 -18.67 -9.34
N ARG A 292 -20.60 -19.53 -9.63
CA ARG A 292 -19.19 -19.50 -9.14
C ARG A 292 -18.45 -18.15 -9.29
N ARG A 293 -19.08 -17.12 -9.85
CA ARG A 293 -18.55 -15.76 -10.02
C ARG A 293 -19.01 -14.71 -8.99
N ALA A 294 -19.92 -15.03 -8.05
CA ALA A 294 -20.35 -14.09 -7.01
C ALA A 294 -20.16 -14.69 -5.60
N LYS A 295 -19.01 -14.36 -5.04
CA LYS A 295 -18.45 -14.74 -3.75
C LYS A 295 -19.37 -14.60 -2.51
N CYS A 296 -19.67 -15.73 -1.88
CA CYS A 296 -19.59 -16.05 -0.44
C CYS A 296 -20.38 -17.34 -0.12
N VAL A 297 -19.75 -18.48 0.18
CA VAL A 297 -20.46 -19.74 0.56
C VAL A 297 -20.27 -20.15 2.03
N ARG A 298 -19.73 -19.22 2.85
CA ARG A 298 -19.42 -19.28 4.30
C ARG A 298 -18.69 -18.01 4.77
N CYS A 299 -18.54 -17.03 3.87
CA CYS A 299 -17.72 -15.84 4.09
C CYS A 299 -16.75 -15.48 2.98
N TRP A 300 -16.69 -16.30 1.95
CA TRP A 300 -15.84 -16.17 0.77
C TRP A 300 -16.07 -14.88 -0.05
N ALA A 301 -16.24 -13.70 0.55
CA ALA A 301 -16.75 -12.45 -0.01
C ALA A 301 -15.63 -11.63 -0.71
N ASN A 302 -15.89 -10.70 -1.64
CA ASN A 302 -17.16 -10.09 -2.02
C ASN A 302 -17.50 -10.37 -3.48
N ASP A 303 -18.74 -10.81 -3.70
CA ASP A 303 -19.73 -9.84 -4.17
C ASP A 303 -21.13 -10.15 -3.60
N HIS A 304 -21.48 -9.45 -2.52
CA HIS A 304 -22.85 -9.03 -2.20
C HIS A 304 -22.78 -7.57 -1.72
N THR A 305 -22.48 -6.69 -2.68
CA THR A 305 -23.11 -5.37 -2.87
C THR A 305 -23.28 -4.43 -1.65
N GLU A 306 -22.47 -3.37 -1.67
CA GLU A 306 -22.78 -1.98 -1.23
C GLU A 306 -22.87 -1.60 0.28
N ARG A 307 -21.85 -0.84 0.71
CA ARG A 307 -21.77 0.22 1.77
C ARG A 307 -22.10 -0.09 3.25
N ARG A 308 -21.05 -0.06 4.10
CA ARG A 308 -20.66 1.02 5.05
C ARG A 308 -19.26 0.69 5.60
N THR A 309 -18.21 1.44 5.27
CA THR A 309 -17.64 2.54 6.07
C THR A 309 -17.45 2.23 7.57
N TRP A 310 -16.18 2.12 7.96
CA TRP A 310 -15.62 2.30 9.32
C TRP A 310 -15.99 1.24 10.37
N SER A 311 -15.38 0.06 10.29
CA SER A 311 -14.96 -0.69 11.49
C SER A 311 -13.70 -1.49 11.19
N GLU A 312 -12.65 -1.30 11.99
CA GLU A 312 -11.32 -1.91 11.79
C GLU A 312 -11.26 -3.40 12.13
N ARG A 313 -12.37 -4.12 12.32
CA ARG A 313 -12.32 -5.45 12.98
C ARG A 313 -13.21 -6.60 12.46
N SER A 314 -13.95 -6.49 11.36
CA SER A 314 -14.65 -7.68 10.82
C SER A 314 -14.78 -7.73 9.29
N GLU A 315 -13.91 -8.51 8.64
CA GLU A 315 -13.90 -8.78 7.20
C GLU A 315 -14.97 -9.82 6.74
N LEU A 316 -16.04 -10.01 7.51
CA LEU A 316 -17.08 -10.99 7.19
C LEU A 316 -18.19 -10.34 6.36
N CYS A 317 -18.81 -11.07 5.43
CA CYS A 317 -20.04 -10.62 4.79
C CYS A 317 -21.15 -10.50 5.84
N MET A 318 -22.17 -9.68 5.54
CA MET A 318 -23.28 -9.41 6.44
C MET A 318 -23.97 -10.69 6.94
N GLY A 319 -24.16 -11.69 6.06
CA GLY A 319 -24.77 -12.98 6.42
C GLY A 319 -24.00 -13.71 7.54
N CYS A 320 -22.68 -13.82 7.42
CA CYS A 320 -21.88 -14.48 8.46
C CYS A 320 -21.73 -13.64 9.74
N GLN A 321 -21.81 -12.31 9.64
CA GLN A 321 -21.85 -11.48 10.85
C GLN A 321 -23.16 -11.67 11.64
N VAL A 322 -24.28 -11.91 10.95
CA VAL A 322 -25.57 -12.22 11.57
C VAL A 322 -25.55 -13.59 12.23
N GLU A 323 -25.08 -14.63 11.53
CA GLU A 323 -25.02 -15.99 12.09
C GLU A 323 -24.06 -16.10 13.29
N LEU A 324 -22.95 -15.36 13.29
CA LEU A 324 -22.02 -15.33 14.42
C LEU A 324 -22.47 -14.40 15.57
N GLY A 325 -23.65 -13.77 15.46
CA GLY A 325 -24.16 -12.84 16.49
C GLY A 325 -23.36 -11.55 16.63
N ILE A 326 -22.47 -11.24 15.69
CA ILE A 326 -21.57 -10.07 15.73
C ILE A 326 -22.35 -8.78 15.46
N THR A 327 -23.44 -8.85 14.67
CA THR A 327 -24.30 -7.69 14.36
C THR A 327 -25.23 -7.27 15.50
N ALA A 328 -25.39 -8.07 16.56
CA ALA A 328 -26.27 -7.76 17.67
C ALA A 328 -25.59 -7.00 18.83
N MET A 329 -24.29 -6.67 18.71
CA MET A 329 -23.52 -6.08 19.82
C MET A 329 -23.24 -4.57 19.71
N THR A 330 -23.71 -3.86 18.69
CA THR A 330 -23.29 -2.47 18.44
C THR A 330 -24.40 -1.54 17.92
N LEU A 331 -25.27 -1.08 18.82
CA LEU A 331 -25.60 0.36 18.98
C LEU A 331 -26.29 0.62 20.33
N ASP A 332 -27.22 -0.25 20.76
CA ASP A 332 -28.02 -0.03 21.98
C ASP A 332 -27.29 -0.33 23.30
N LYS A 333 -26.19 -1.11 23.26
CA LYS A 333 -25.33 -1.36 24.44
C LYS A 333 -24.16 -0.37 24.59
N LEU A 334 -23.95 0.51 23.60
CA LEU A 334 -22.93 1.58 23.67
C LEU A 334 -23.54 2.96 23.97
N VAL A 335 -24.88 3.07 24.00
CA VAL A 335 -25.63 4.32 24.26
C VAL A 335 -26.65 4.15 25.41
N GLY A 336 -26.62 3.02 26.13
CA GLY A 336 -27.56 2.71 27.21
C GLY A 336 -27.15 3.20 28.59
N LYS A 337 -27.74 4.33 29.02
CA LYS A 337 -27.92 4.84 30.40
C LYS A 337 -26.66 5.26 31.18
N ALA A 338 -26.26 6.52 30.97
CA ALA A 338 -25.79 7.35 32.08
C ALA A 338 -27.03 7.98 32.75
N GLU A 339 -27.46 7.37 33.86
CA GLU A 339 -28.03 8.09 35.00
C GLU A 339 -26.93 8.19 36.07
#